data_AF-A0A078KR70-F1
#
_entry.id   AF-A0A078KR70-F1
#
_cell.length_a   1.000
_cell.length_b   1.000
_cell.length_c   1.000
_cell.angle_alpha   90.00
_cell.angle_beta   90.00
_cell.angle_gamma   90.00
#
_symmetry.space_group_name_H-M   'P 1'
#
loop_
_entity.id
_entity.type
_entity.pdbx_description
1 polymer ?
#
loop_
_entity_poly.entity_id
_entity_poly.type
_entity_poly.pdbx_seq_one_letter_code
_entity_poly.pdbx_strand_id
1 'polypeptide(L)'
;MVMGNRRLIRATEFWKTKDGLVFIENNSLHLILNKTQSTIWQLLDGGLTSQEIIEKADDLNIPAEYVKGFIDYCLKLGILNYAGDEWDI
;
A
#
# COMPACT_ATOMS: atom_id res chain seq x y z
N MET A 1 -13.61 14.38 -8.00
CA MET A 1 -13.26 13.31 -7.05
C MET A 1 -13.12 12.03 -7.86
N VAL A 2 -11.91 11.66 -8.28
CA VAL A 2 -11.66 10.44 -9.07
C VAL A 2 -10.58 9.66 -8.34
N MET A 3 -10.98 8.88 -7.34
CA MET A 3 -10.08 8.03 -6.54
C MET A 3 -9.92 6.61 -7.13
N GLY A 4 -10.42 6.35 -8.34
CA GLY A 4 -10.61 4.98 -8.84
C GLY A 4 -9.47 4.36 -9.66
N ASN A 5 -8.81 5.13 -10.54
CA ASN A 5 -8.09 4.51 -11.68
C ASN A 5 -6.57 4.71 -11.69
N ARG A 6 -5.99 5.36 -10.68
CA ARG A 6 -4.54 5.55 -10.63
C ARG A 6 -3.89 4.37 -9.92
N ARG A 7 -2.91 3.77 -10.59
CA ARG A 7 -2.09 2.70 -10.02
C ARG A 7 -1.29 3.24 -8.84
N LEU A 8 -1.17 2.44 -7.79
CA LEU A 8 -0.33 2.74 -6.64
C LEU A 8 1.03 2.07 -6.83
N ILE A 9 2.09 2.81 -6.52
CA ILE A 9 3.47 2.35 -6.55
C ILE A 9 4.12 2.55 -5.18
N ARG A 10 5.05 1.66 -4.85
CA ARG A 10 5.84 1.76 -3.61
C ARG A 10 6.94 2.79 -3.80
N ALA A 11 7.09 3.68 -2.84
CA ALA A 11 8.06 4.77 -2.87
C ALA A 11 9.24 4.55 -1.92
N THR A 12 9.15 3.55 -1.04
CA THR A 12 10.16 3.29 0.00
C THR A 12 10.51 1.80 0.04
N GLU A 13 11.77 1.51 0.35
CA GLU A 13 12.22 0.15 0.63
C GLU A 13 11.58 -0.39 1.91
N PHE A 14 11.28 -1.69 1.92
CA PHE A 14 10.74 -2.35 3.10
C PHE A 14 11.39 -3.73 3.27
N TRP A 15 11.46 -4.15 4.53
CA TRP A 15 12.07 -5.40 4.93
C TRP A 15 11.00 -6.30 5.53
N LYS A 16 10.93 -7.54 5.05
CA LYS A 16 10.06 -8.55 5.65
C LYS A 16 10.76 -9.16 6.86
N THR A 17 10.13 -9.06 8.01
CA THR A 17 10.59 -9.70 9.26
C THR A 17 9.64 -10.83 9.63
N LYS A 18 10.00 -11.58 10.69
CA LYS A 18 9.12 -12.61 11.26
C LYS A 18 7.82 -12.04 11.84
N ASP A 19 7.85 -10.77 12.26
CA ASP A 19 6.76 -10.11 12.99
C ASP A 19 5.90 -9.23 12.09
N GLY A 20 6.33 -8.96 10.85
CA GLY A 20 5.58 -8.15 9.89
C GLY A 20 6.47 -7.54 8.80
N LEU A 21 5.97 -6.48 8.18
CA LEU A 21 6.75 -5.67 7.25
C LEU A 21 7.23 -4.40 7.93
N VAL A 22 8.47 -4.03 7.63
CA VAL A 22 9.17 -2.93 8.28
C VAL A 22 9.65 -1.93 7.23
N PHE A 23 9.26 -0.67 7.38
CA PHE A 23 9.74 0.43 6.53
C PHE A 23 10.94 1.10 7.17
N ILE A 24 12.03 1.17 6.41
CA ILE A 24 13.26 1.81 6.82
C ILE A 24 13.60 2.88 5.80
N GLU A 25 13.76 4.12 6.26
CA GLU A 25 14.23 5.23 5.45
C GLU A 25 15.29 5.97 6.27
N ASN A 26 16.44 6.26 5.66
CA ASN A 26 17.58 6.92 6.33
C ASN A 26 18.00 6.24 7.65
N ASN A 27 18.08 4.89 7.66
CA ASN A 27 18.40 4.08 8.85
C ASN A 27 17.46 4.24 10.05
N SER A 28 16.29 4.85 9.84
CA SER A 28 15.27 5.00 10.87
C SER A 28 14.12 4.06 10.59
N LEU A 29 13.64 3.39 11.63
CA LEU A 29 12.42 2.60 11.57
C LEU A 29 11.21 3.55 11.52
N HIS A 30 10.45 3.54 10.43
CA HIS A 30 9.28 4.42 10.27
C HIS A 30 7.97 3.74 10.61
N LEU A 31 7.81 2.48 10.23
CA LEU A 31 6.53 1.80 10.36
C LEU A 31 6.70 0.29 10.44
N ILE A 32 6.02 -0.35 11.38
CA ILE A 32 5.84 -1.80 11.45
C ILE A 32 4.38 -2.11 11.13
N LEU A 33 4.14 -2.90 10.10
CA LEU A 33 2.80 -3.34 9.73
C LEU A 33 2.39 -4.56 10.56
N ASN A 34 1.16 -4.52 11.08
CA ASN A 34 0.54 -5.72 11.64
C ASN A 34 0.23 -6.76 10.54
N LYS A 35 -0.27 -7.93 10.93
CA LYS A 35 -0.58 -9.02 9.98
C LYS A 35 -1.54 -8.59 8.86
N THR A 36 -2.64 -7.91 9.20
CA THR A 36 -3.65 -7.46 8.23
C THR A 36 -3.08 -6.41 7.28
N GLN A 37 -2.36 -5.41 7.81
CA GLN A 37 -1.70 -4.39 7.01
C GLN A 37 -0.63 -4.99 6.09
N SER A 38 0.12 -5.99 6.58
CA SER A 38 1.11 -6.72 5.79
C SER A 38 0.45 -7.47 4.63
N THR A 39 -0.74 -8.06 4.85
CA THR A 39 -1.53 -8.69 3.78
C THR A 39 -1.94 -7.64 2.74
N ILE A 40 -2.50 -6.50 3.16
CA ILE A 40 -2.89 -5.43 2.22
C ILE A 40 -1.67 -4.89 1.45
N TRP A 41 -0.52 -4.73 2.12
CA TRP A 41 0.73 -4.32 1.48
C TRP A 41 1.23 -5.31 0.43
N GLN A 42 1.02 -6.61 0.62
CA GLN A 42 1.35 -7.61 -0.39
C GLN A 42 0.42 -7.53 -1.59
N LEU A 43 -0.84 -7.12 -1.42
CA LEU A 43 -1.74 -6.86 -2.55
C LEU A 43 -1.27 -5.66 -3.40
N LEU A 44 -0.64 -4.66 -2.77
CA LEU A 44 -0.07 -3.48 -3.42
C LEU A 44 1.15 -3.77 -4.33
N ASP A 45 1.74 -4.98 -4.28
CA ASP A 45 2.94 -5.34 -5.06
C ASP A 45 2.73 -5.38 -6.58
N GLY A 46 1.49 -5.27 -7.06
CA GLY A 46 1.13 -5.49 -8.45
C GLY A 46 0.88 -4.22 -9.28
N GLY A 47 1.19 -3.02 -8.79
CA GLY A 47 0.82 -1.78 -9.49
C GLY A 47 -0.70 -1.63 -9.64
N LEU A 48 -1.45 -2.11 -8.65
CA LEU A 48 -2.92 -2.10 -8.66
C LEU A 48 -3.45 -0.72 -8.28
N THR A 49 -4.68 -0.46 -8.70
CA THR A 49 -5.49 0.68 -8.25
C THR A 49 -6.04 0.42 -6.85
N SER A 50 -6.42 1.49 -6.15
CA SER A 50 -7.09 1.40 -4.85
C SER A 50 -8.33 0.49 -4.89
N GLN A 51 -9.08 0.51 -6.00
CA GLN A 51 -10.28 -0.30 -6.17
C GLN A 51 -9.96 -1.79 -6.27
N GLU A 52 -9.00 -2.17 -7.12
CA GLU A 52 -8.57 -3.58 -7.26
C GLU A 52 -8.03 -4.15 -5.95
N ILE A 53 -7.37 -3.33 -5.13
CA ILE A 53 -6.89 -3.75 -3.81
C ILE A 53 -8.06 -3.97 -2.85
N ILE A 54 -9.08 -3.11 -2.89
CA ILE A 54 -10.30 -3.28 -2.07
C ILE A 54 -11.01 -4.57 -2.46
N GLU A 55 -11.19 -4.85 -3.75
CA GLU A 55 -11.83 -6.07 -4.25
C GLU A 55 -11.07 -7.32 -3.80
N LYS A 56 -9.74 -7.35 -3.95
CA LYS A 56 -8.91 -8.48 -3.49
C LYS A 56 -8.88 -8.62 -1.97
N ALA A 57 -9.01 -7.53 -1.24
CA ALA A 57 -9.05 -7.55 0.21
C ALA A 57 -10.41 -8.05 0.74
N ASP A 58 -11.50 -7.81 -0.01
CA ASP A 58 -12.84 -8.35 0.29
C ASP A 58 -12.87 -9.88 0.22
N ASP A 59 -12.19 -10.48 -0.77
CA ASP A 59 -11.97 -11.95 -0.86
C ASP A 59 -11.31 -12.52 0.41
N LEU A 60 -10.57 -11.69 1.16
CA LEU A 60 -9.88 -12.04 2.40
C LEU A 60 -10.67 -11.61 3.65
N ASN A 61 -11.91 -11.17 3.51
CA ASN A 61 -12.79 -10.63 4.57
C ASN A 61 -12.20 -9.39 5.28
N ILE A 62 -11.41 -8.58 4.57
CA ILE A 62 -10.86 -7.33 5.10
C ILE A 62 -11.80 -6.18 4.70
N PRO A 63 -12.32 -5.39 5.66
CA PRO A 63 -13.27 -4.31 5.35
C PRO A 63 -12.68 -3.25 4.41
N ALA A 64 -13.44 -2.86 3.39
CA ALA A 64 -13.05 -1.82 2.43
C ALA A 64 -12.63 -0.49 3.09
N GLU A 65 -13.34 -0.08 4.15
CA GLU A 65 -13.01 1.13 4.92
C GLU A 65 -11.62 1.04 5.57
N TYR A 66 -11.24 -0.15 6.06
CA TYR A 66 -9.93 -0.39 6.64
C TYR A 66 -8.83 -0.30 5.58
N VAL A 67 -9.07 -0.88 4.40
CA VAL A 67 -8.14 -0.83 3.26
C VAL A 67 -7.93 0.61 2.80
N LYS A 68 -9.01 1.38 2.62
CA LYS A 68 -8.94 2.79 2.25
C LYS A 68 -8.14 3.61 3.27
N GLY A 69 -8.45 3.44 4.56
CA GLY A 69 -7.72 4.13 5.63
C GLY A 69 -6.23 3.79 5.65
N PHE A 70 -5.88 2.54 5.38
CA PHE A 70 -4.49 2.11 5.28
C PHE A 70 -3.76 2.69 4.06
N ILE A 71 -4.39 2.67 2.88
CA ILE A 71 -3.84 3.28 1.66
C ILE A 71 -3.61 4.79 1.87
N ASP A 72 -4.60 5.50 2.40
CA ASP A 72 -4.50 6.94 2.70
C ASP A 72 -3.38 7.24 3.70
N TYR A 73 -3.20 6.37 4.71
CA TYR A 73 -2.11 6.48 5.67
C TYR A 73 -0.74 6.31 5.01
N CYS A 74 -0.57 5.28 4.17
CA CYS A 74 0.67 5.06 3.43
C CYS A 74 1.00 6.19 2.43
N LEU A 75 -0.02 6.76 1.76
CA LEU A 75 0.14 7.93 0.88
C LEU A 75 0.61 9.16 1.67
N LYS A 76 0.02 9.42 2.85
CA LYS A 76 0.41 10.55 3.70
C LYS A 76 1.84 10.44 4.23
N LEU A 77 2.30 9.22 4.48
CA LEU A 77 3.67 8.95 4.89
C LEU A 77 4.66 8.95 3.72
N GLY A 78 4.21 9.12 2.47
CA GLY A 78 5.07 9.02 1.30
C GLY A 78 5.61 7.62 1.04
N ILE A 79 5.03 6.59 1.68
CA ILE A 79 5.40 5.17 1.52
C ILE A 79 4.80 4.60 0.23
N LEU A 80 3.59 5.07 -0.12
CA LEU A 80 2.97 4.86 -1.42
C LEU A 80 2.92 6.18 -2.17
N ASN A 81 2.99 6.08 -3.49
CA ASN A 81 2.69 7.16 -4.41
C ASN A 81 1.70 6.68 -5.46
N TYR A 82 0.98 7.61 -6.08
CA TYR A 82 0.31 7.30 -7.34
C TYR A 82 1.37 7.23 -8.44
N ALA A 83 1.26 6.23 -9.32
CA ALA A 83 2.02 6.23 -10.56
C ALA A 83 1.77 7.56 -11.28
N GLY A 84 2.84 8.29 -11.61
CA GLY A 84 2.75 9.46 -12.47
C GLY A 84 2.35 9.05 -13.88
N ASP A 85 1.82 9.99 -14.66
CA ASP A 85 1.47 9.82 -16.09
C ASP A 85 2.69 9.56 -17.00
N GLU A 86 3.87 9.20 -16.45
CA GLU A 86 5.12 8.95 -17.17
C GLU A 86 5.26 7.51 -17.72
N TRP A 87 4.19 6.72 -17.70
CA TRP A 87 4.14 5.41 -18.38
C TRP A 87 3.65 5.50 -19.84
N ASP A 88 3.71 6.68 -20.45
CA ASP A 88 3.28 6.98 -21.83
C ASP A 88 4.46 7.40 -22.75
N ILE A 89 5.66 6.82 -22.57
CA ILE A 89 6.80 6.99 -23.51
C ILE A 89 7.34 5.65 -24.00
#